data_AF-A0A963RSG0-F1
#
_entry.id   AF-A0A963RSG0-F1
#
_cell.length_a   1.000
_cell.length_b   1.000
_cell.length_c   1.000
_cell.angle_alpha   90.00
_cell.angle_beta   90.00
_cell.angle_gamma   90.00
#
_symmetry.space_group_name_H-M   'P 1'
#
loop_
_entity.id
_entity.type
_entity.pdbx_description
1 polymer ?
#
loop_
_entity_poly.entity_id
_entity_poly.type
_entity_poly.pdbx_seq_one_letter_code
_entity_poly.pdbx_strand_id
1 'polypeptide(L)'
;MARKVFIKTFGCQMNEYDSDKMADVMNAAEGYEPTDDPEQADLILFNTCSVREKAQEKVFSDLGRVRHLKQKGVLIGVGGCVASQEGEEIIRRAPFVDVVFGPQTLHRLPELLAER
;
A
#
# COMPACT_ATOMS: atom_id res chain seq x y z
N MET A 1 -15.20 -3.50 15.73
CA MET A 1 -15.36 -2.70 14.50
C MET A 1 -14.62 -3.41 13.39
N ALA A 2 -15.12 -3.38 12.15
CA ALA A 2 -14.39 -3.92 11.01
C ALA A 2 -13.13 -3.08 10.77
N ARG A 3 -12.01 -3.73 10.47
CA ARG A 3 -10.76 -3.01 10.15
C ARG A 3 -10.90 -2.33 8.80
N LYS A 4 -10.29 -1.17 8.62
CA LYS A 4 -10.43 -0.36 7.40
C LYS A 4 -9.13 -0.35 6.60
N VAL A 5 -9.24 -0.50 5.28
CA VAL A 5 -8.11 -0.39 4.34
C VAL A 5 -8.34 0.75 3.38
N PHE A 6 -7.38 1.66 3.29
CA PHE A 6 -7.34 2.70 2.27
C PHE A 6 -6.30 2.31 1.21
N ILE A 7 -6.71 2.27 -0.06
CA ILE A 7 -5.81 1.93 -1.17
C ILE A 7 -5.73 3.12 -2.11
N LYS A 8 -4.52 3.62 -2.34
CA LYS A 8 -4.26 4.66 -3.31
C LYS A 8 -3.54 4.09 -4.51
N THR A 9 -4.24 4.06 -5.64
CA THR A 9 -3.72 3.56 -6.91
C THR A 9 -3.04 4.68 -7.71
N PHE A 10 -1.86 4.39 -8.26
CA PHE A 10 -1.20 5.19 -9.28
C PHE A 10 -0.83 4.31 -10.46
N GLY A 11 -1.46 4.50 -11.61
CA GLY A 11 -1.05 3.73 -12.78
C GLY A 11 -2.06 3.60 -13.89
N CYS A 12 -2.25 2.35 -14.30
CA CYS A 12 -3.16 1.94 -15.36
C CYS A 12 -4.30 1.09 -14.79
N GLN A 13 -5.18 0.61 -15.68
CA GLN A 13 -6.30 -0.26 -15.32
C GLN A 13 -5.86 -1.55 -14.62
N MET A 14 -4.65 -2.05 -14.92
CA MET A 14 -4.11 -3.22 -14.22
C MET A 14 -3.87 -2.92 -12.74
N ASN A 15 -3.42 -1.70 -12.39
CA ASN A 15 -3.25 -1.34 -10.99
C ASN A 15 -4.59 -1.17 -10.28
N GLU A 16 -5.64 -0.71 -10.95
CA GLU A 16 -6.98 -0.69 -10.33
C GLU A 16 -7.46 -2.12 -10.03
N TYR A 17 -7.31 -3.03 -10.99
CA TYR A 17 -7.61 -4.45 -10.79
C TYR A 17 -6.78 -5.07 -9.65
N ASP A 18 -5.47 -4.76 -9.59
CA ASP A 18 -4.59 -5.23 -8.53
C ASP A 18 -5.00 -4.66 -7.16
N SER A 19 -5.47 -3.40 -7.12
CA SER A 19 -5.98 -2.76 -5.90
C SER A 19 -7.28 -3.41 -5.42
N ASP A 20 -8.22 -3.70 -6.31
CA ASP A 20 -9.43 -4.45 -5.98
C ASP A 20 -9.08 -5.82 -5.40
N LYS A 21 -8.13 -6.53 -6.04
CA LYS A 21 -7.64 -7.81 -5.56
C LYS A 21 -6.96 -7.72 -4.19
N MET A 22 -6.22 -6.64 -3.92
CA MET A 22 -5.64 -6.41 -2.59
C MET A 22 -6.74 -6.23 -1.53
N ALA A 23 -7.80 -5.48 -1.84
CA ALA A 23 -8.93 -5.33 -0.93
C ALA A 23 -9.62 -6.67 -0.65
N ASP A 24 -9.88 -7.47 -1.68
CA ASP A 24 -10.50 -8.81 -1.55
C ASP A 24 -9.64 -9.75 -0.70
N VAL A 25 -8.32 -9.78 -0.93
CA VAL A 25 -7.38 -10.62 -0.16
C VAL A 25 -7.37 -10.22 1.31
N MET A 26 -7.31 -8.92 1.60
CA MET A 26 -7.31 -8.42 2.98
C MET A 26 -8.67 -8.63 3.67
N ASN A 27 -9.77 -8.53 2.92
CA ASN A 27 -11.11 -8.85 3.42
C ASN A 27 -11.20 -10.33 3.79
N ALA A 28 -10.80 -11.22 2.88
CA ALA A 28 -10.88 -12.66 3.09
C ALA A 28 -9.99 -13.16 4.24
N ALA A 29 -8.77 -12.64 4.36
CA ALA A 29 -7.83 -13.07 5.39
C ALA A 29 -8.15 -12.47 6.77
N GLU A 30 -8.55 -11.21 6.80
CA GLU A 30 -8.45 -10.39 8.01
C GLU A 30 -9.68 -9.50 8.28
N GLY A 31 -10.70 -9.55 7.42
CA GLY A 31 -11.95 -8.81 7.57
C GLY A 31 -11.82 -7.30 7.33
N TYR A 32 -10.83 -6.87 6.54
CA TYR A 32 -10.69 -5.47 6.16
C TYR A 32 -11.81 -5.03 5.21
N GLU A 33 -12.36 -3.85 5.44
CA GLU A 33 -13.30 -3.17 4.55
C GLU A 33 -12.64 -1.94 3.92
N PRO A 34 -12.90 -1.64 2.64
CA PRO A 34 -12.35 -0.46 1.99
C PRO A 34 -12.87 0.83 2.64
N THR A 35 -12.03 1.86 2.64
CA THR A 35 -12.39 3.25 2.99
C THR A 35 -11.71 4.21 2.03
N ASP A 36 -12.38 5.33 1.74
CA ASP A 36 -11.82 6.45 0.97
C ASP A 36 -11.16 7.49 1.88
N ASP A 37 -11.28 7.34 3.20
CA ASP A 37 -10.70 8.23 4.20
C ASP A 37 -9.47 7.57 4.85
N PRO A 38 -8.24 8.05 4.56
CA PRO A 38 -7.03 7.51 5.18
C PRO A 38 -6.99 7.72 6.70
N GLU A 39 -7.68 8.72 7.25
CA GLU A 39 -7.71 8.95 8.70
C GLU A 39 -8.52 7.88 9.46
N GLN A 40 -9.37 7.13 8.76
CA GLN A 40 -10.16 6.02 9.30
C GLN A 40 -9.50 4.65 9.05
N ALA A 41 -8.39 4.60 8.31
CA ALA A 41 -7.77 3.35 7.92
C ALA A 41 -6.89 2.76 9.02
N ASP A 42 -6.95 1.44 9.20
CA ASP A 42 -5.98 0.66 9.96
C ASP A 42 -4.81 0.19 9.08
N LEU A 43 -5.03 0.15 7.76
CA LEU A 43 -4.04 -0.20 6.73
C LEU A 43 -4.13 0.77 5.55
N ILE A 44 -2.98 1.30 5.13
CA ILE A 44 -2.84 2.16 3.95
C ILE A 44 -1.94 1.45 2.93
N LEU A 45 -2.41 1.28 1.71
CA LEU A 45 -1.66 0.67 0.61
C LEU A 45 -1.49 1.66 -0.53
N PHE A 46 -0.26 1.83 -1.01
CA PHE A 46 0.03 2.59 -2.23
C PHE A 46 0.37 1.61 -3.36
N ASN A 47 -0.51 1.45 -4.35
CA ASN A 47 -0.26 0.59 -5.50
C ASN A 47 0.26 1.42 -6.68
N THR A 48 1.50 1.17 -7.11
CA THR A 48 2.26 2.07 -7.99
C THR A 48 2.71 1.40 -9.29
N CYS A 49 2.59 2.12 -10.40
CA CYS A 49 3.02 1.68 -11.73
C CYS A 49 4.28 2.39 -12.21
N SER A 50 5.24 1.66 -12.78
CA SER A 50 6.49 2.23 -13.29
C SER A 50 6.37 2.84 -14.68
N VAL A 51 5.29 2.58 -15.41
CA VAL A 51 5.10 3.06 -16.80
C VAL A 51 4.60 4.50 -16.87
N ARG A 52 4.22 5.09 -15.72
CA ARG A 52 3.73 6.46 -15.65
C ARG A 52 4.84 7.35 -15.11
N GLU A 53 5.12 8.44 -15.82
CA GLU A 53 6.03 9.47 -15.37
C GLU A 53 5.61 9.98 -13.97
N LYS A 54 6.57 10.17 -13.06
CA LYS A 54 6.40 10.72 -11.70
C LYS A 54 5.67 9.83 -10.69
N ALA A 55 5.41 8.55 -10.99
CA ALA A 55 4.81 7.64 -10.00
C ALA A 55 5.66 7.53 -8.71
N GLN A 56 7.00 7.50 -8.87
CA GLN A 56 7.95 7.51 -7.75
C GLN A 56 7.86 8.78 -6.90
N GLU A 57 7.88 9.97 -7.51
CA GLU A 57 7.78 11.24 -6.78
C GLU A 57 6.44 11.35 -6.02
N LYS A 58 5.35 10.91 -6.67
CA LYS A 58 4.02 10.92 -6.07
C LYS A 58 3.91 10.01 -4.84
N VAL A 59 4.45 8.79 -4.91
CA VAL A 59 4.38 7.88 -3.76
C VAL A 59 5.12 8.46 -2.55
N PHE A 60 6.29 9.08 -2.75
CA PHE A 60 6.99 9.74 -1.63
C PHE A 60 6.22 10.94 -1.07
N SER A 61 5.60 11.75 -1.93
CA SER A 61 4.76 12.85 -1.46
C SER A 61 3.57 12.35 -0.63
N ASP A 62 2.91 11.28 -1.05
CA ASP A 62 1.75 10.76 -0.34
C ASP A 62 2.14 9.98 0.92
N LEU A 63 3.26 9.26 0.92
CA LEU A 63 3.86 8.67 2.13
C LEU A 63 4.15 9.73 3.19
N GLY A 64 4.65 10.90 2.79
CA GLY A 64 4.88 12.03 3.69
C GLY A 64 3.58 12.54 4.33
N ARG A 65 2.46 12.53 3.59
CA ARG A 65 1.15 13.00 4.07
C ARG A 65 0.48 12.06 5.07
N VAL A 66 0.76 10.76 5.00
CA VAL A 66 0.15 9.76 5.91
C VAL A 66 1.09 9.37 7.05
N ARG A 67 2.32 9.88 7.08
CA ARG A 67 3.33 9.52 8.09
C ARG A 67 2.83 9.73 9.53
N HIS A 68 2.05 10.78 9.80
CA HIS A 68 1.52 11.05 11.14
C HIS A 68 0.59 9.94 11.63
N LEU A 69 -0.07 9.21 10.73
CA LEU A 69 -0.96 8.10 11.07
C LEU A 69 -0.22 6.90 11.67
N LYS A 70 1.09 6.77 11.46
CA LYS A 70 1.91 5.76 12.16
C LYS A 70 1.82 5.91 13.68
N GLN A 71 1.64 7.13 14.20
CA GLN A 71 1.46 7.36 15.64
C GLN A 71 0.16 6.76 16.19
N LYS A 72 -0.83 6.52 15.30
CA LYS A 72 -2.10 5.87 15.64
C LYS A 72 -2.04 4.35 15.47
N GLY A 73 -0.88 3.78 15.10
CA GLY A 73 -0.72 2.34 14.86
C GLY A 73 -1.11 1.87 13.46
N VAL A 74 -1.36 2.79 12.52
CA VAL A 74 -1.70 2.44 11.14
C VAL A 74 -0.53 1.75 10.44
N LEU A 75 -0.86 0.75 9.63
CA LEU A 75 0.08 0.01 8.81
C LEU A 75 0.17 0.63 7.42
N ILE A 76 1.36 0.69 6.84
CA ILE A 76 1.61 1.33 5.55
C ILE A 76 2.38 0.35 4.66
N GLY A 77 1.81 0.04 3.50
CA GLY A 77 2.42 -0.79 2.47
C GLY A 77 2.59 -0.06 1.14
N VAL A 78 3.63 -0.41 0.40
CA VAL A 78 3.86 0.07 -0.98
C VAL A 78 3.96 -1.12 -1.92
N GLY A 79 3.05 -1.19 -2.89
CA GLY A 79 2.90 -2.27 -3.84
C GLY A 79 3.14 -1.85 -5.29
N GLY A 80 3.33 -2.85 -6.15
CA GLY A 80 3.33 -2.67 -7.60
C GLY A 80 4.73 -2.57 -8.24
N CYS A 81 4.79 -2.11 -9.49
CA CYS A 81 6.01 -2.12 -10.28
C CYS A 81 7.08 -1.16 -9.74
N VAL A 82 6.70 0.03 -9.24
CA VAL A 82 7.67 0.96 -8.64
C VAL A 82 8.21 0.37 -7.34
N ALA A 83 7.35 -0.25 -6.52
CA ALA A 83 7.80 -0.97 -5.32
C ALA A 83 8.86 -2.05 -5.62
N SER A 84 8.72 -2.73 -6.76
CA SER A 84 9.69 -3.75 -7.20
C SER A 84 11.01 -3.17 -7.70
N GLN A 85 10.98 -1.99 -8.31
CA GLN A 85 12.17 -1.33 -8.89
C GLN A 85 12.93 -0.49 -7.87
N GLU A 86 12.21 0.19 -6.97
CA GLU A 86 12.71 1.21 -6.05
C GLU A 86 12.61 0.76 -4.58
N GLY A 87 12.44 -0.53 -4.31
CA GLY A 87 12.15 -1.04 -2.97
C GLY A 87 13.19 -0.62 -1.91
N GLU A 88 14.48 -0.70 -2.24
CA GLU A 88 15.56 -0.24 -1.36
C GLU A 88 15.47 1.26 -1.08
N GLU A 89 15.13 2.06 -2.10
CA GLU A 89 15.00 3.51 -1.98
C GLU A 89 13.79 3.91 -1.13
N ILE A 90 12.68 3.18 -1.29
CA ILE A 90 11.47 3.35 -0.48
C ILE A 90 11.79 3.09 1.00
N ILE A 91 12.45 1.97 1.31
CA ILE A 91 12.84 1.65 2.69
C ILE A 91 13.79 2.70 3.26
N ARG A 92 14.78 3.15 2.46
CA ARG A 92 15.76 4.16 2.88
C ARG A 92 15.11 5.51 3.19
N ARG A 93 14.20 5.99 2.33
CA ARG A 93 13.57 7.33 2.45
C ARG A 93 12.33 7.35 3.33
N ALA A 94 11.61 6.23 3.40
CA ALA A 94 10.40 6.07 4.18
C ALA A 94 10.53 4.82 5.08
N PRO A 95 11.43 4.82 6.07
CA PRO A 95 11.69 3.66 6.95
C PRO A 95 10.50 3.30 7.86
N PHE A 96 9.41 4.06 7.78
CA PHE A 96 8.15 3.81 8.48
C PHE A 96 7.15 3.00 7.66
N VAL A 97 7.48 2.65 6.41
CA VAL A 97 6.72 1.70 5.59
C VAL A 97 6.95 0.30 6.15
N ASP A 98 5.86 -0.41 6.46
CA ASP A 98 5.90 -1.73 7.08
C ASP A 98 6.13 -2.85 6.06
N VAL A 99 5.70 -2.66 4.81
CA VAL A 99 5.85 -3.68 3.76
C VAL A 99 6.05 -3.06 2.38
N VAL A 100 6.95 -3.64 1.61
CA VAL A 100 7.14 -3.35 0.18
C VAL A 100 6.97 -4.66 -0.59
N PHE A 101 6.11 -4.67 -1.61
CA PHE A 101 5.78 -5.90 -2.33
C PHE A 101 5.56 -5.68 -3.83
N GLY A 102 5.83 -6.70 -4.62
CA GLY A 102 5.67 -6.65 -6.08
C GLY A 102 4.25 -6.94 -6.56
N PRO A 103 3.95 -6.67 -7.85
CA PRO A 103 2.63 -6.92 -8.43
C PRO A 103 2.25 -8.41 -8.47
N GLN A 104 3.23 -9.31 -8.38
CA GLN A 104 2.99 -10.77 -8.39
C GLN A 104 2.75 -11.37 -7.00
N THR A 105 2.94 -10.60 -5.93
CA THR A 105 2.89 -11.10 -4.54
C THR A 105 1.68 -10.59 -3.75
N LEU A 106 0.67 -10.05 -4.42
CA LEU A 106 -0.54 -9.49 -3.78
C LEU A 106 -1.25 -10.51 -2.88
N HIS A 107 -1.30 -11.78 -3.29
CA HIS A 107 -1.91 -12.86 -2.53
C HIS A 107 -1.19 -13.17 -1.21
N ARG A 108 0.08 -12.78 -1.09
CA ARG A 108 0.89 -12.93 0.13
C ARG A 108 0.83 -11.69 1.02
N LEU A 109 0.09 -10.65 0.62
CA LEU A 109 0.01 -9.40 1.38
C LEU A 109 -0.34 -9.61 2.87
N PRO A 110 -1.29 -10.49 3.26
CA PRO A 110 -1.58 -10.75 4.67
C PRO A 110 -0.38 -11.36 5.41
N GLU A 111 0.33 -12.30 4.78
CA GLU A 111 1.52 -12.94 5.35
C GLU A 111 2.65 -11.94 5.53
N LEU A 112 2.94 -11.14 4.50
CA LEU A 112 3.99 -10.12 4.55
C LEU A 112 3.69 -9.07 5.62
N LEU A 113 2.43 -8.71 5.80
CA LEU A 113 2.00 -7.82 6.87
C LEU A 113 2.14 -8.48 8.25
N ALA A 114 2.02 -9.79 8.39
CA ALA A 114 2.23 -10.47 9.66
C ALA A 114 3.73 -10.60 10.04
N GLU A 115 4.64 -10.57 9.06
CA GLU A 115 6.09 -10.76 9.22
C GLU A 115 6.90 -9.45 9.43
N ARG A 116 6.21 -8.30 9.46
CA ARG A 116 6.77 -6.95 9.55
C ARG A 116 7.60 -6.64 10.81
#